data_AF-A0A6G0KSK1-F1
#
_entry.id   AF-A0A6G0KSK1-F1
#
_cell.length_a   1.000
_cell.length_b   1.000
_cell.length_c   1.000
_cell.angle_alpha   90.00
_cell.angle_beta   90.00
_cell.angle_gamma   90.00
#
_symmetry.space_group_name_H-M   'P 1'
#
loop_
_entity.id
_entity.type
_entity.pdbx_description
1 polymer ?
#
loop_
_entity_poly.entity_id
_entity_poly.type
_entity_poly.pdbx_seq_one_letter_code
_entity_poly.pdbx_strand_id
1 'polypeptide(L)' 'MSLNDLAPTNTKRARESAVRSFMKFLEEEGVRWDYLEVCMQRESAPLVLEAVVDKFGMYLTFKEG' A
#
# COMPACT_ATOMS: atom_id res chain seq x y z
N MET A 1 -20.14 17.29 0.03
CA MET A 1 -19.17 17.14 -1.07
C MET A 1 -17.78 17.21 -0.46
N SER A 2 -17.04 16.10 -0.48
CA SER A 2 -15.66 16.04 0.02
C SER A 2 -14.70 16.50 -1.07
N LEU A 3 -13.55 17.09 -0.70
CA LEU A 3 -12.50 17.43 -1.68
C LEU A 3 -12.01 16.20 -2.45
N ASN A 4 -12.13 14.99 -1.87
CA ASN A 4 -11.85 13.73 -2.54
C ASN A 4 -12.80 13.43 -3.71
N ASP A 5 -14.02 13.98 -3.70
CA ASP A 5 -14.99 13.81 -4.77
C ASP A 5 -14.61 14.62 -6.02
N LEU A 6 -13.83 15.70 -5.83
CA LEU A 6 -13.33 16.58 -6.90
C LEU A 6 -12.04 16.07 -7.54
N ALA A 7 -11.42 15.01 -7.01
CA ALA A 7 -10.25 14.42 -7.62
C ALA A 7 -10.57 13.94 -9.06
N PRO A 8 -9.71 14.22 -10.05
CA PRO A 8 -9.89 13.72 -11.41
C PRO A 8 -10.13 12.21 -11.42
N THR A 9 -11.01 11.73 -12.30
CA THR A 9 -11.34 10.29 -12.42
C THR A 9 -10.08 9.43 -12.59
N ASN A 10 -9.08 9.92 -13.33
CA ASN A 10 -7.80 9.23 -13.51
C ASN A 10 -7.05 9.05 -12.19
N THR A 11 -7.06 10.06 -11.32
CA THR A 11 -6.42 10.00 -9.99
C THR A 11 -7.13 9.02 -9.07
N LYS A 12 -8.47 8.98 -9.10
CA LYS A 12 -9.25 7.99 -8.34
C LYS A 12 -8.93 6.56 -8.79
N ARG A 13 -8.92 6.31 -10.11
CA ARG A 13 -8.59 5.00 -10.68
C ARG A 13 -7.15 4.58 -10.35
N ALA A 14 -6.19 5.50 -10.46
CA ALA A 14 -4.79 5.23 -10.11
C ALA A 14 -4.65 4.83 -8.64
N ARG A 15 -5.35 5.53 -7.74
CA ARG A 15 -5.38 5.18 -6.31
C ARG A 15 -5.96 3.78 -6.08
N GLU A 16 -7.12 3.47 -6.67
CA GLU A 16 -7.72 2.14 -6.54
C GLU A 16 -6.80 1.04 -7.09
N SER A 17 -6.10 1.29 -8.19
CA SER A 17 -5.10 0.37 -8.73
C SER A 17 -3.96 0.15 -7.75
N ALA A 18 -3.36 1.22 -7.22
CA ALA A 18 -2.28 1.12 -6.25
C ALA A 18 -2.70 0.37 -4.97
N VAL A 19 -3.91 0.61 -4.48
CA VAL A 19 -4.46 -0.12 -3.32
C VAL A 19 -4.60 -1.61 -3.64
N ARG A 20 -5.11 -1.97 -4.82
CA ARG A 20 -5.22 -3.38 -5.25
C ARG A 20 -3.85 -4.05 -5.35
N SER A 21 -2.89 -3.41 -6.00
CA SER A 21 -1.51 -3.93 -6.11
C SER A 21 -0.88 -4.11 -4.74
N PHE A 22 -1.07 -3.16 -3.82
CA PHE A 22 -0.54 -3.24 -2.47
C PHE A 22 -1.17 -4.37 -1.65
N MET A 23 -2.49 -4.54 -1.71
CA MET A 23 -3.16 -5.64 -1.01
C MET A 23 -2.72 -7.02 -1.54
N LYS A 24 -2.55 -7.15 -2.86
CA LYS A 24 -2.03 -8.37 -3.48
C LYS A 24 -0.58 -8.65 -3.04
N PHE A 25 0.27 -7.63 -3.01
CA PHE A 25 1.63 -7.75 -2.47
C PHE A 25 1.64 -8.30 -1.04
N LEU A 26 0.80 -7.77 -0.16
CA LEU A 26 0.71 -8.26 1.21
C LEU A 26 0.26 -9.72 1.28
N GLU A 27 -0.73 -10.11 0.47
CA GLU A 27 -1.20 -11.49 0.39
C GLU A 27 -0.09 -12.45 -0.06
N GLU A 28 0.69 -12.07 -1.08
CA GLU A 28 1.81 -12.88 -1.58
C GLU A 28 2.98 -12.98 -0.58
N GLU A 29 3.21 -11.94 0.22
CA GLU A 29 4.18 -11.98 1.34
C GLU A 29 3.62 -12.71 2.58
N GLY A 30 2.35 -13.16 2.55
CA GLY A 30 1.69 -13.81 3.69
C GLY A 30 1.40 -12.86 4.87
N VAL A 31 1.35 -11.55 4.61
CA VAL A 31 1.12 -10.51 5.62
C VAL A 31 -0.35 -10.10 5.61
N ARG A 32 -1.01 -10.20 6.78
CA ARG A 32 -2.38 -9.71 6.93
C ARG A 32 -2.41 -8.20 7.12
N TRP A 33 -3.39 -7.54 6.52
CA TRP A 33 -3.61 -6.10 6.69
C TRP A 33 -3.74 -5.70 8.17
N ASP A 34 -4.57 -6.40 8.95
CA ASP A 34 -4.78 -6.08 10.37
C ASP A 34 -3.49 -6.20 11.19
N TYR A 35 -2.59 -7.11 10.81
CA TYR A 35 -1.28 -7.23 11.46
C TYR A 35 -0.41 -6.01 11.14
N LEU A 36 -0.38 -5.60 9.87
CA LEU A 36 0.35 -4.42 9.45
C LEU A 36 -0.19 -3.15 10.12
N GLU A 37 -1.52 -3.01 10.24
CA GLU A 37 -2.17 -1.90 10.93
C GLU A 37 -1.74 -1.81 12.40
N VAL A 38 -1.69 -2.93 13.12
CA VAL A 38 -1.19 -2.98 14.50
C VAL A 38 0.29 -2.58 14.58
N CYS A 39 1.11 -2.99 13.61
CA CYS A 39 2.52 -2.59 13.57
C CYS A 39 2.69 -1.08 13.39
N MET A 40 1.79 -0.42 12.64
CA MET A 40 1.81 1.03 12.42
C MET A 40 1.40 1.85 13.65
N GLN A 41 0.88 1.22 14.71
CA GLN A 41 0.54 1.88 15.97
C GLN A 41 1.67 1.82 17.01
N ARG A 42 2.77 1.12 16.71
CA ARG A 42 3.91 0.94 17.63
C ARG A 42 5.00 1.97 17.36
N GLU A 43 5.91 2.14 18.32
CA GLU A 43 7.09 3.01 18.17
C GLU A 43 7.97 2.62 16.96
N SER A 44 7.96 1.34 16.59
CA SER A 44 8.66 0.82 15.41
C SER A 44 8.00 1.17 14.07
N ALA A 45 6.87 1.88 14.04
CA ALA A 45 6.12 2.17 12.81
C ALA A 45 6.97 2.77 11.67
N PRO A 46 7.90 3.74 11.91
CA PRO A 46 8.73 4.28 10.83
C PRO A 46 9.59 3.22 10.15
N LEU A 47 10.20 2.32 10.93
CA LEU A 47 11.05 1.23 10.42
C LEU A 47 10.23 0.19 9.67
N VAL A 48 9.03 -0.13 10.19
CA VAL A 48 8.11 -1.06 9.51
C VAL A 48 7.65 -0.45 8.18
N LEU A 49 7.33 0.84 8.16
CA LEU A 49 6.90 1.54 6.95
C LEU A 49 8.00 1.56 5.89
N GLU A 50 9.23 1.90 6.26
CA GLU A 50 10.39 1.87 5.37
C GLU A 50 10.55 0.49 4.73
N ALA A 51 10.62 -0.57 5.55
CA ALA A 51 10.80 -1.93 5.05
C ALA A 51 9.66 -2.40 4.12
N VAL A 52 8.42 -2.01 4.42
CA VAL A 52 7.24 -2.35 3.61
C VAL A 52 7.26 -1.61 2.28
N VAL A 53 7.60 -0.31 2.28
CA VAL A 53 7.66 0.50 1.06
C VAL A 53 8.82 0.07 0.16
N ASP A 54 9.99 -0.25 0.73
CA ASP A 54 11.14 -0.75 -0.04
C ASP A 54 10.81 -2.07 -0.74
N LYS A 55 10.23 -3.03 -0.01
CA LYS A 55 9.80 -4.30 -0.59
C LYS A 55 8.70 -4.13 -1.62
N PHE A 56 7.73 -3.25 -1.36
CA PHE A 56 6.66 -2.99 -2.31
C PHE A 56 7.20 -2.33 -3.60
N GLY A 57 8.17 -1.42 -3.50
CA GLY A 57 8.86 -0.85 -4.65
C GLY A 57 9.58 -1.91 -5.50
N MET A 58 10.25 -2.86 -4.85
CA MET A 58 10.83 -4.02 -5.54
C MET A 58 9.74 -4.89 -6.20
N TYR A 59 8.66 -5.19 -5.50
CA TYR A 59 7.52 -5.94 -6.05
C TYR A 59 6.97 -5.29 -7.32
N LEU A 60 6.75 -3.97 -7.31
CA LEU A 60 6.26 -3.24 -8.48
C LEU A 60 7.24 -3.30 -9.67
N THR A 61 8.54 -3.28 -9.40
CA THR A 61 9.57 -3.33 -10.45
C THR A 61 9.66 -4.69 -11.12
N PHE A 62 9.43 -5.79 -10.38
CA PHE A 62 9.69 -7.16 -10.88
C PHE A 62 8.42 -7.99 -11.18
N LYS A 63 7.28 -7.67 -10.58
CA LYS A 63 6.03 -8.46 -10.73
C LYS A 63 4.90 -7.73 -11.44
N GLU A 64 4.93 -6.40 -11.51
CA GLU A 64 3.93 -5.60 -12.24
C GLU A 64 4.52 -4.79 -13.42
N GLY A 65 5.82 -4.95 -13.68
CA GLY A 65 6.52 -4.37 -14.84
C GLY A 65 6.32 -5.14 -16.13
#